data_AF-A0A2V8EUH1-F1
#
_entry.id   AF-A0A2V8EUH1-F1
#
_cell.length_a   1.000
_cell.length_b   1.000
_cell.length_c   1.000
_cell.angle_alpha   90.00
_cell.angle_beta   90.00
_cell.angle_gamma   90.00
#
_symmetry.space_group_name_H-M   'P 1'
#
loop_
_entity.id
_entity.type
_entity.pdbx_description
1 polymer ?
#
loop_
_entity_poly.entity_id
_entity_poly.type
_entity_poly.pdbx_seq_one_letter_code
_entity_poly.pdbx_strand_id
1 'polypeptide(L)'
;MSHVRRILVDARTPVHYTMFAPVHRVMARDDRVGFHFIASDEPGSAAEIFRDAGAGARVVGPATAALTKYDAYLTSDFTWTRLLHRACRIQMFHGVGGKYGFDAPTEPLGAWHRLFFVNRRRLNNCIDAGALDANSPAIRLVGMPKVDCLVDRSLTRDAVLIATGLSPERPSVLYAPTWSPASSLNDMGLELVDRLAAMPVNVIVKLHDRSRDLRPQYSGGVDWIAALGTRLRPGRVLLAEEADICPYLVAADVLITDHSSCGFEYLLLDRPLVRIHRPALIELANIHQDYVRLLADVSQSTTGIEDTIAAVERALASPREKSAARRAVAADLFHEPGTATARCVAEMYDAIALEPRRVQSAAFRVQGSPGQSPVPNPQSPVPNPQSPVVCPPSA
;
A
#
# COMPACT_ATOMS: atom_id res chain seq x y z
N MET A 1 -36.46 -1.48 -10.43
CA MET A 1 -35.25 -0.88 -9.81
C MET A 1 -34.31 -2.02 -9.47
N SER A 2 -33.08 -2.03 -10.01
CA SER A 2 -32.11 -3.09 -9.69
C SER A 2 -31.77 -3.06 -8.20
N HIS A 3 -31.79 -4.22 -7.55
CA HIS A 3 -31.44 -4.35 -6.14
C HIS A 3 -29.96 -3.97 -5.92
N VAL A 4 -29.70 -2.93 -5.14
CA VAL A 4 -28.33 -2.49 -4.80
C VAL A 4 -27.72 -3.45 -3.79
N ARG A 5 -26.55 -4.01 -4.10
CA ARG A 5 -25.74 -4.83 -3.20
C ARG A 5 -25.04 -3.92 -2.19
N ARG A 6 -25.17 -4.21 -0.89
CA ARG A 6 -24.59 -3.39 0.18
C ARG A 6 -23.36 -4.04 0.77
N ILE A 7 -22.27 -3.27 0.84
CA ILE A 7 -21.01 -3.68 1.48
C ILE A 7 -20.77 -2.80 2.70
N LEU A 8 -20.59 -3.42 3.85
CA LEU A 8 -20.11 -2.76 5.07
C LEU A 8 -18.60 -2.89 5.16
N VAL A 9 -17.90 -1.77 5.30
CA VAL A 9 -16.44 -1.70 5.52
C VAL A 9 -16.19 -1.20 6.94
N ASP A 10 -15.43 -1.97 7.71
CA ASP A 10 -15.05 -1.62 9.08
C ASP A 10 -13.55 -1.36 9.20
N ALA A 11 -13.21 -0.30 9.94
CA ALA A 11 -11.85 0.16 10.13
C ALA A 11 -11.71 0.81 11.51
N ARG A 12 -10.59 0.53 12.19
CA ARG A 12 -10.28 1.14 13.50
C ARG A 12 -9.40 2.38 13.40
N THR A 13 -8.68 2.51 12.30
CA THR A 13 -7.74 3.61 12.01
C THR A 13 -7.73 3.82 10.49
N PRO A 14 -7.33 5.00 10.00
CA PRO A 14 -7.28 5.28 8.57
C PRO A 14 -6.55 4.23 7.72
N VAL A 15 -5.41 3.68 8.17
CA VAL A 15 -4.65 2.67 7.40
C VAL A 15 -5.47 1.42 7.05
N HIS A 16 -6.43 1.03 7.89
CA HIS A 16 -7.32 -0.10 7.61
C HIS A 16 -8.19 0.16 6.39
N TYR A 17 -8.76 1.37 6.29
CA TYR A 17 -9.48 1.77 5.09
C TYR A 17 -8.56 1.88 3.87
N THR A 18 -7.34 2.39 4.03
CA THR A 18 -6.35 2.51 2.94
C THR A 18 -6.08 1.17 2.25
N MET A 19 -6.09 0.04 2.97
CA MET A 19 -5.95 -1.30 2.38
C MET A 19 -7.01 -1.59 1.29
N PHE A 20 -8.24 -1.09 1.50
CA PHE A 20 -9.39 -1.30 0.63
C PHE A 20 -9.67 -0.13 -0.32
N ALA A 21 -9.11 1.06 -0.07
CA ALA A 21 -9.42 2.27 -0.81
C ALA A 21 -9.31 2.12 -2.35
N PRO A 22 -8.31 1.44 -2.93
CA PRO A 22 -8.26 1.21 -4.38
C PRO A 22 -9.45 0.42 -4.91
N VAL A 23 -9.88 -0.62 -4.20
CA VAL A 23 -11.02 -1.47 -4.56
C VAL A 23 -12.34 -0.69 -4.43
N HIS A 24 -12.48 0.07 -3.35
CA HIS A 24 -13.62 0.98 -3.17
C HIS A 24 -13.75 1.96 -4.34
N ARG A 25 -12.68 2.64 -4.73
CA ARG A 25 -12.69 3.62 -5.83
C ARG A 25 -13.12 3.01 -7.17
N VAL A 26 -12.77 1.76 -7.44
CA VAL A 26 -13.19 1.05 -8.66
C VAL A 26 -14.67 0.67 -8.57
N MET A 27 -15.09 0.00 -7.50
CA MET A 27 -16.45 -0.53 -7.37
C MET A 27 -17.52 0.54 -7.13
N ALA A 28 -17.17 1.68 -6.52
CA ALA A 28 -18.10 2.78 -6.27
C ALA A 28 -18.63 3.44 -7.56
N ARG A 29 -18.04 3.12 -8.72
CA ARG A 29 -18.53 3.55 -10.05
C ARG A 29 -19.73 2.72 -10.54
N ASP A 30 -20.01 1.57 -9.93
CA ASP A 30 -21.15 0.72 -10.26
C ASP A 30 -22.34 1.06 -9.36
N ASP A 31 -23.37 1.69 -9.94
CA ASP A 31 -24.61 2.09 -9.25
C ASP A 31 -25.38 0.94 -8.56
N ARG A 32 -25.06 -0.31 -8.92
CA ARG A 32 -25.59 -1.54 -8.29
C ARG A 32 -24.90 -1.87 -6.97
N VAL A 33 -23.83 -1.17 -6.60
CA VAL A 33 -23.05 -1.39 -5.38
C VAL A 33 -23.14 -0.17 -4.47
N GLY A 34 -23.48 -0.39 -3.20
CA GLY A 34 -23.56 0.64 -2.18
C GLY A 34 -22.62 0.36 -1.01
N PHE A 35 -21.77 1.31 -0.68
CA PHE A 35 -20.84 1.22 0.45
C PHE A 35 -21.39 1.91 1.69
N HIS A 36 -21.19 1.25 2.84
CA HIS A 36 -21.42 1.78 4.17
C HIS A 36 -20.13 1.60 4.98
N PHE A 37 -19.84 2.54 5.86
CA PHE A 37 -18.59 2.57 6.61
C PHE A 37 -18.88 2.62 8.11
N ILE A 38 -18.15 1.85 8.90
CA ILE A 38 -18.27 1.85 10.37
C ILE A 38 -16.90 1.83 11.00
N ALA A 39 -16.73 2.54 12.13
CA ALA A 39 -15.60 2.34 13.02
C ALA A 39 -16.14 1.65 14.27
N SER A 40 -16.10 0.32 14.31
CA SER A 40 -16.81 -0.42 15.36
C SER A 40 -16.18 -0.26 16.75
N ASP A 41 -14.85 -0.14 16.81
CA ASP A 41 -14.07 0.01 18.04
C ASP A 41 -14.12 1.45 18.59
N GLU A 42 -13.99 2.45 17.72
CA GLU A 42 -14.00 3.87 18.09
C GLU A 42 -14.97 4.67 17.19
N PRO A 43 -16.30 4.57 17.40
CA PRO A 43 -17.29 5.22 16.53
C PRO A 43 -17.13 6.74 16.39
N GLY A 44 -16.58 7.40 17.43
CA GLY A 44 -16.29 8.84 17.42
C GLY A 44 -15.22 9.26 16.40
N SER A 45 -14.34 8.33 16.02
CA SER A 45 -13.23 8.56 15.08
C SER A 45 -13.60 8.27 13.62
N ALA A 46 -14.85 7.87 13.35
CA ALA A 46 -15.26 7.37 12.04
C ALA A 46 -15.10 8.39 10.90
N ALA A 47 -15.39 9.67 11.15
CA ALA A 47 -15.23 10.72 10.14
C ALA A 47 -13.76 10.92 9.72
N GLU A 48 -12.82 10.77 10.65
CA GLU A 48 -11.38 10.82 10.36
C GLU A 48 -10.92 9.57 9.63
N ILE A 49 -11.32 8.39 10.11
CA ILE A 49 -10.94 7.08 9.54
C ILE A 49 -11.34 6.96 8.07
N PHE A 50 -12.54 7.44 7.71
CA PHE A 50 -13.10 7.33 6.37
C PHE A 50 -13.02 8.63 5.57
N ARG A 51 -12.18 9.58 5.96
CA ARG A 51 -11.98 10.85 5.22
C ARG A 51 -11.70 10.62 3.74
N ASP A 52 -10.84 9.64 3.44
CA ASP A 52 -10.42 9.30 2.06
C ASP A 52 -11.48 8.52 1.26
N ALA A 53 -12.58 8.11 1.90
CA ALA A 53 -13.73 7.55 1.20
C ALA A 53 -14.57 8.63 0.48
N GLY A 54 -14.29 9.91 0.76
CA GLY A 54 -14.91 11.08 0.13
C GLY A 54 -16.09 11.63 0.93
N ALA A 55 -16.45 12.89 0.66
CA ALA A 55 -17.49 13.61 1.41
C ALA A 55 -18.89 12.96 1.36
N GLY A 56 -19.16 12.10 0.38
CA GLY A 56 -20.39 11.32 0.25
C GLY A 56 -20.38 9.95 0.95
N ALA A 57 -19.32 9.63 1.69
CA ALA A 57 -19.19 8.35 2.38
C ALA A 57 -20.32 8.15 3.40
N ARG A 58 -21.05 7.02 3.28
CA ARG A 58 -22.14 6.68 4.20
C ARG A 58 -21.59 6.05 5.47
N VAL A 59 -21.08 6.89 6.36
CA VAL A 59 -20.63 6.47 7.69
C VAL A 59 -21.86 6.21 8.58
N VAL A 60 -21.93 5.02 9.18
CA VAL A 60 -23.07 4.57 9.99
C VAL A 60 -22.63 4.24 11.42
N GLY A 61 -23.50 4.52 12.39
CA GLY A 61 -23.30 4.10 13.77
C GLY A 61 -23.58 2.61 14.00
N PRO A 62 -23.15 2.05 15.16
CA PRO A 62 -23.30 0.63 15.46
C PRO A 62 -24.73 0.10 15.38
N ALA A 63 -25.73 0.85 15.86
CA ALA A 63 -27.13 0.43 15.82
C ALA A 63 -27.66 0.29 14.39
N THR A 64 -27.41 1.30 13.55
CA THR A 64 -27.79 1.27 12.12
C THR A 64 -27.07 0.15 11.39
N ALA A 65 -25.78 -0.06 11.65
CA ALA A 65 -25.04 -1.19 11.09
C ALA A 65 -25.67 -2.53 11.49
N ALA A 66 -25.94 -2.75 12.78
CA ALA A 66 -26.50 -4.01 13.27
C ALA A 66 -27.88 -4.35 12.66
N LEU A 67 -28.72 -3.34 12.45
CA LEU A 67 -30.09 -3.47 11.91
C LEU A 67 -30.15 -3.53 10.38
N THR A 68 -29.08 -3.17 9.67
CA THR A 68 -29.07 -3.14 8.20
C THR A 68 -28.63 -4.48 7.63
N LYS A 69 -29.33 -4.96 6.59
CA LYS A 69 -28.88 -6.12 5.82
C LYS A 69 -27.79 -5.73 4.82
N TYR A 70 -26.63 -6.35 4.95
CA TYR A 70 -25.48 -6.25 4.04
C TYR A 70 -25.25 -7.56 3.30
N ASP A 71 -24.81 -7.49 2.05
CA ASP A 71 -24.41 -8.66 1.26
C ASP A 71 -22.99 -9.10 1.66
N ALA A 72 -22.09 -8.15 1.94
CA ALA A 72 -20.75 -8.42 2.46
C ALA A 72 -20.36 -7.48 3.62
N TYR A 73 -19.51 -8.01 4.51
CA TYR A 73 -18.87 -7.28 5.59
C TYR A 73 -17.36 -7.51 5.47
N LEU A 74 -16.64 -6.43 5.13
CA LEU A 74 -15.20 -6.39 4.95
C LEU A 74 -14.50 -5.68 6.11
N THR A 75 -13.38 -6.23 6.56
CA THR A 75 -12.43 -5.57 7.47
C THR A 75 -11.01 -6.00 7.14
N SER A 76 -10.04 -5.16 7.46
CA SER A 76 -8.61 -5.47 7.40
C SER A 76 -8.00 -5.77 8.77
N ASP A 77 -8.80 -5.72 9.84
CA ASP A 77 -8.41 -6.10 11.20
C ASP A 77 -9.35 -7.20 11.73
N PHE A 78 -9.01 -7.87 12.82
CA PHE A 78 -9.80 -8.98 13.38
C PHE A 78 -11.01 -8.51 14.22
N THR A 79 -11.22 -7.21 14.33
CA THR A 79 -12.38 -6.61 15.02
C THR A 79 -13.56 -6.43 14.07
N TRP A 80 -14.76 -6.76 14.55
CA TRP A 80 -16.02 -6.44 13.88
C TRP A 80 -17.12 -6.14 14.89
N THR A 81 -18.23 -5.54 14.42
CA THR A 81 -19.48 -5.46 15.16
C THR A 81 -20.40 -6.64 14.86
N ARG A 82 -21.28 -6.99 15.80
CA ARG A 82 -22.28 -8.04 15.59
C ARG A 82 -23.42 -7.50 14.73
N LEU A 83 -23.70 -8.17 13.61
CA LEU A 83 -24.88 -7.89 12.78
C LEU A 83 -26.05 -8.81 13.14
N LEU A 84 -27.28 -8.31 12.97
CA LEU A 84 -28.49 -9.14 13.11
C LEU A 84 -28.75 -10.01 11.88
N HIS A 85 -28.31 -9.54 10.70
CA HIS A 85 -28.41 -10.26 9.45
C HIS A 85 -27.07 -10.90 9.07
N ARG A 86 -27.13 -12.09 8.44
CA ARG A 86 -25.94 -12.72 7.87
C ARG A 86 -25.41 -11.90 6.70
N ALA A 87 -24.09 -11.78 6.62
CA ALA A 87 -23.35 -11.19 5.52
C ALA A 87 -22.13 -12.06 5.19
N CYS A 88 -21.65 -12.01 3.94
CA CYS A 88 -20.37 -12.62 3.59
C CYS A 88 -19.23 -11.88 4.30
N ARG A 89 -18.69 -12.48 5.36
CA ARG A 89 -17.55 -11.96 6.15
C ARG A 89 -16.23 -12.14 5.40
N ILE A 90 -15.52 -11.04 5.20
CA ILE A 90 -14.27 -10.94 4.45
C ILE A 90 -13.20 -10.28 5.32
N GLN A 91 -12.06 -10.95 5.46
CA GLN A 91 -10.85 -10.43 6.11
C GLN A 91 -9.76 -10.23 5.04
N MET A 92 -9.14 -9.06 4.98
CA MET A 92 -8.04 -8.78 4.04
C MET A 92 -6.69 -8.48 4.67
N PHE A 93 -6.62 -8.51 5.99
CA PHE A 93 -5.45 -8.21 6.80
C PHE A 93 -4.92 -6.78 6.57
N HIS A 94 -3.97 -6.35 7.41
CA HIS A 94 -3.26 -5.10 7.22
C HIS A 94 -1.77 -5.29 7.48
N GLY A 95 -0.94 -4.86 6.54
CA GLY A 95 0.52 -4.94 6.63
C GLY A 95 1.10 -6.35 6.45
N VAL A 96 2.44 -6.40 6.42
CA VAL A 96 3.28 -7.58 6.17
C VAL A 96 4.49 -7.65 7.12
N GLY A 97 4.36 -7.00 8.28
CA GLY A 97 5.46 -6.76 9.21
C GLY A 97 5.62 -7.77 10.35
N GLY A 98 4.99 -8.94 10.32
CA GLY A 98 5.24 -9.98 11.32
C GLY A 98 4.66 -9.73 12.72
N LYS A 99 3.77 -8.74 12.90
CA LYS A 99 3.39 -8.24 14.24
C LYS A 99 2.23 -8.99 14.88
N TYR A 100 2.23 -8.99 16.22
CA TYR A 100 1.12 -9.40 17.08
C TYR A 100 0.65 -10.85 16.87
N GLY A 101 1.52 -11.71 16.32
CA GLY A 101 1.17 -13.09 15.98
C GLY A 101 0.18 -13.25 14.82
N PHE A 102 -0.20 -12.16 14.12
CA PHE A 102 -1.18 -12.24 13.03
C PHE A 102 -0.65 -12.92 11.77
N ASP A 103 0.67 -13.02 11.62
CA ASP A 103 1.32 -13.74 10.52
C ASP A 103 1.38 -15.26 10.71
N ALA A 104 1.10 -15.76 11.92
CA ALA A 104 0.99 -17.19 12.24
C ALA A 104 -0.03 -17.36 13.39
N PRO A 105 -1.31 -17.08 13.14
CA PRO A 105 -2.33 -17.09 14.18
C PRO A 105 -2.52 -18.51 14.72
N THR A 106 -2.73 -18.64 16.03
CA THR A 106 -3.03 -19.92 16.70
C THR A 106 -4.53 -20.20 16.78
N GLU A 107 -5.36 -19.19 16.49
CA GLU A 107 -6.81 -19.29 16.53
C GLU A 107 -7.38 -19.66 15.16
N PRO A 108 -8.39 -20.56 15.08
CA PRO A 108 -9.01 -20.93 13.82
C PRO A 108 -9.66 -19.75 13.10
N LEU A 109 -9.41 -19.64 11.79
CA LEU A 109 -9.99 -18.60 10.93
C LEU A 109 -11.32 -19.02 10.26
N GLY A 110 -11.93 -20.11 10.72
CA GLY A 110 -13.15 -20.68 10.14
C GLY A 110 -14.40 -19.79 10.21
N ALA A 111 -14.37 -18.69 10.97
CA ALA A 111 -15.46 -17.72 10.98
C ALA A 111 -15.53 -16.88 9.68
N TRP A 112 -14.45 -16.78 8.92
CA TRP A 112 -14.39 -15.96 7.71
C TRP A 112 -14.89 -16.76 6.50
N HIS A 113 -15.76 -16.15 5.69
CA HIS A 113 -16.22 -16.77 4.44
C HIS A 113 -15.21 -16.57 3.32
N ARG A 114 -14.44 -15.47 3.38
CA ARG A 114 -13.30 -15.20 2.49
C ARG A 114 -12.14 -14.57 3.25
N LEU A 115 -10.94 -15.00 2.92
CA LEU A 115 -9.65 -14.54 3.45
C LEU A 115 -8.80 -14.06 2.28
N PHE A 116 -8.62 -12.76 2.18
CA PHE A 116 -7.88 -12.10 1.11
C PHE A 116 -6.41 -12.01 1.51
N PHE A 117 -5.63 -13.01 1.13
CA PHE A 117 -4.22 -13.11 1.43
C PHE A 117 -3.38 -12.19 0.54
N VAL A 118 -2.47 -11.46 1.18
CA VAL A 118 -1.49 -10.57 0.53
C VAL A 118 -0.39 -11.35 -0.19
N ASN A 119 0.00 -12.50 0.36
CA ASN A 119 1.09 -13.33 -0.18
C ASN A 119 0.93 -14.80 0.22
N ARG A 120 1.71 -15.65 -0.47
CA ARG A 120 1.73 -17.10 -0.19
C ARG A 120 2.35 -17.42 1.16
N ARG A 121 3.32 -16.61 1.62
CA ARG A 121 3.99 -16.79 2.91
C ARG A 121 2.98 -16.80 4.08
N ARG A 122 2.15 -15.77 4.20
CA ARG A 122 1.11 -15.69 5.25
C ARG A 122 0.09 -16.82 5.11
N LEU A 123 -0.33 -17.14 3.88
CA LEU A 123 -1.24 -18.26 3.65
C LEU A 123 -0.66 -19.58 4.19
N ASN A 124 0.59 -19.89 3.83
CA ASN A 124 1.27 -21.10 4.30
C ASN A 124 1.43 -21.08 5.82
N ASN A 125 1.83 -19.95 6.41
CA ASN A 125 1.94 -19.84 7.87
C ASN A 125 0.59 -20.12 8.58
N CYS A 126 -0.54 -19.64 8.04
CA CYS A 126 -1.86 -19.95 8.59
C CYS A 126 -2.22 -21.44 8.48
N ILE A 127 -1.78 -22.11 7.41
CA ILE A 127 -1.98 -23.55 7.21
C ILE A 127 -1.10 -24.35 8.17
N ASP A 128 0.20 -24.02 8.24
CA ASP A 128 1.18 -24.69 9.07
C ASP A 128 0.87 -24.54 10.57
N ALA A 129 0.30 -23.40 10.98
CA ALA A 129 -0.17 -23.16 12.34
C ALA A 129 -1.50 -23.88 12.66
N GLY A 130 -2.15 -24.51 11.68
CA GLY A 130 -3.45 -25.17 11.86
C GLY A 130 -4.65 -24.23 11.96
N ALA A 131 -4.47 -22.93 11.71
CA ALA A 131 -5.54 -21.95 11.74
C ALA A 131 -6.48 -22.03 10.52
N LEU A 132 -6.04 -22.67 9.44
CA LEU A 132 -6.78 -22.81 8.19
C LEU A 132 -6.44 -24.12 7.47
N ASP A 133 -7.45 -24.83 6.96
CA ASP A 133 -7.25 -25.99 6.08
C ASP A 133 -6.73 -25.55 4.70
N ALA A 134 -5.78 -26.29 4.12
CA ALA A 134 -5.15 -25.96 2.84
C ALA A 134 -6.13 -25.93 1.66
N ASN A 135 -7.24 -26.67 1.74
CA ASN A 135 -8.31 -26.71 0.74
C ASN A 135 -9.51 -25.84 1.13
N SER A 136 -9.37 -24.98 2.14
CA SER A 136 -10.46 -24.13 2.60
C SER A 136 -11.01 -23.27 1.46
N PRO A 137 -12.33 -23.31 1.21
CA PRO A 137 -12.96 -22.50 0.17
C PRO A 137 -12.97 -21.00 0.51
N ALA A 138 -12.48 -20.60 1.69
CA ALA A 138 -12.32 -19.19 2.06
C ALA A 138 -11.03 -18.57 1.50
N ILE A 139 -10.03 -19.37 1.11
CA ILE A 139 -8.72 -18.85 0.67
C ILE A 139 -8.86 -18.07 -0.64
N ARG A 140 -8.40 -16.81 -0.65
CA ARG A 140 -8.22 -15.99 -1.86
C ARG A 140 -6.86 -15.32 -1.84
N LEU A 141 -5.97 -15.72 -2.72
CA LEU A 141 -4.67 -15.07 -2.88
C LEU A 141 -4.82 -13.89 -3.84
N VAL A 142 -4.95 -12.68 -3.30
CA VAL A 142 -5.29 -11.48 -4.08
C VAL A 142 -4.15 -10.48 -4.18
N GLY A 143 -3.17 -10.52 -3.29
CA GLY A 143 -2.15 -9.46 -3.20
C GLY A 143 -2.60 -8.31 -2.29
N MET A 144 -1.93 -7.16 -2.38
CA MET A 144 -2.22 -5.98 -1.56
C MET A 144 -2.61 -4.79 -2.44
N PRO A 145 -3.92 -4.49 -2.60
CA PRO A 145 -4.39 -3.41 -3.49
C PRO A 145 -3.72 -2.05 -3.23
N LYS A 146 -3.53 -1.69 -1.95
CA LYS A 146 -2.88 -0.44 -1.53
C LYS A 146 -1.56 -0.16 -2.27
N VAL A 147 -0.72 -1.18 -2.47
CA VAL A 147 0.64 -1.00 -3.00
C VAL A 147 0.75 -1.16 -4.52
N ASP A 148 -0.35 -1.40 -5.23
CA ASP A 148 -0.32 -1.47 -6.71
C ASP A 148 0.27 -0.20 -7.32
N CYS A 149 -0.05 0.96 -6.71
CA CYS A 149 0.42 2.27 -7.15
C CYS A 149 1.95 2.45 -7.09
N LEU A 150 2.67 1.60 -6.34
CA LEU A 150 4.12 1.63 -6.25
C LEU A 150 4.79 1.05 -7.51
N VAL A 151 4.08 0.23 -8.30
CA VAL A 151 4.64 -0.49 -9.45
C VAL A 151 3.90 -0.25 -10.76
N ASP A 152 2.66 0.24 -10.72
CA ASP A 152 1.83 0.50 -11.91
C ASP A 152 2.11 1.85 -12.60
N ARG A 153 3.02 2.67 -12.03
CA ARG A 153 3.42 4.01 -12.50
C ARG A 153 2.31 5.08 -12.43
N SER A 154 1.24 4.84 -11.69
CA SER A 154 0.19 5.84 -11.42
C SER A 154 0.70 7.02 -10.58
N LEU A 155 1.79 6.83 -9.85
CA LEU A 155 2.46 7.86 -9.06
C LEU A 155 3.90 8.06 -9.57
N THR A 156 4.35 9.31 -9.59
CA THR A 156 5.75 9.66 -9.89
C THR A 156 6.33 10.52 -8.78
N ARG A 157 7.63 10.35 -8.52
CA ARG A 157 8.38 11.04 -7.46
C ARG A 157 8.17 12.55 -7.52
N ASP A 158 8.44 13.14 -8.68
CA ASP A 158 8.45 14.60 -8.84
C ASP A 158 7.03 15.18 -8.74
N ALA A 159 6.00 14.47 -9.23
CA ALA A 159 4.62 14.91 -9.07
C ALA A 159 4.21 14.97 -7.59
N VAL A 160 4.60 13.98 -6.78
CA VAL A 160 4.33 13.99 -5.33
C VAL A 160 5.12 15.09 -4.64
N LEU A 161 6.39 15.28 -4.97
CA LEU A 161 7.21 16.34 -4.36
C LEU A 161 6.64 17.74 -4.68
N ILE A 162 6.28 18.00 -5.94
CA ILE A 162 5.66 19.27 -6.35
C ILE A 162 4.32 19.47 -5.64
N ALA A 163 3.45 18.45 -5.59
CA ALA A 163 2.15 18.54 -4.93
C ALA A 163 2.25 18.80 -3.42
N THR A 164 3.33 18.37 -2.79
CA THR A 164 3.62 18.58 -1.36
C THR A 164 4.49 19.81 -1.09
N GLY A 165 4.82 20.58 -2.13
CA GLY A 165 5.63 21.79 -2.05
C GLY A 165 7.12 21.56 -1.83
N LEU A 166 7.62 20.33 -1.96
CA LEU A 166 9.03 19.97 -1.85
C LEU A 166 9.77 20.13 -3.19
N SER A 167 11.08 20.37 -3.13
CA SER A 167 11.90 20.53 -4.33
C SER A 167 12.21 19.18 -4.98
N PRO A 168 11.87 18.96 -6.27
CA PRO A 168 12.23 17.71 -6.96
C PRO A 168 13.73 17.57 -7.21
N GLU A 169 14.50 18.66 -7.15
CA GLU A 169 15.95 18.69 -7.43
C GLU A 169 16.80 18.12 -6.29
N ARG A 170 16.24 18.00 -5.08
CA ARG A 170 16.94 17.42 -3.92
C ARG A 170 16.54 15.96 -3.72
N PRO A 171 17.46 15.10 -3.25
CA PRO A 171 17.08 13.79 -2.73
C PRO A 171 16.10 13.93 -1.56
N SER A 172 15.21 12.96 -1.39
CA SER A 172 14.18 12.97 -0.36
C SER A 172 14.37 11.80 0.59
N VAL A 173 14.38 12.09 1.89
CA VAL A 173 14.45 11.10 2.96
C VAL A 173 13.11 11.04 3.66
N LEU A 174 12.47 9.88 3.65
CA LEU A 174 11.25 9.61 4.40
C LEU A 174 11.59 8.95 5.73
N TYR A 175 11.19 9.56 6.83
CA TYR A 175 11.17 8.95 8.15
C TYR A 175 9.76 8.50 8.49
N ALA A 176 9.53 7.19 8.53
CA ALA A 176 8.24 6.57 8.84
C ALA A 176 8.37 5.54 9.97
N PRO A 177 8.48 5.99 11.23
CA PRO A 177 8.62 5.11 12.39
C PRO A 177 7.30 4.41 12.73
N THR A 178 7.38 3.34 13.53
CA THR A 178 6.19 2.77 14.17
C THR A 178 5.67 3.63 15.31
N TRP A 179 4.54 3.21 15.87
CA TRP A 179 4.00 3.73 17.12
C TRP A 179 4.45 2.86 18.30
N SER A 180 4.16 3.31 19.52
CA SER A 180 4.50 2.77 20.84
C SER A 180 5.60 3.56 21.54
N PRO A 181 5.64 3.53 22.89
CA PRO A 181 6.75 4.10 23.67
C PRO A 181 8.14 3.56 23.29
N ALA A 182 8.22 2.35 22.71
CA ALA A 182 9.48 1.72 22.32
C ALA A 182 9.96 2.08 20.89
N SER A 183 9.14 2.80 20.12
CA SER A 183 9.43 3.21 18.74
C SER A 183 10.64 4.15 18.65
N SER A 184 11.28 4.19 17.48
CA SER A 184 12.37 5.16 17.24
C SER A 184 11.88 6.61 17.31
N LEU A 185 10.57 6.85 17.10
CA LEU A 185 9.96 8.18 17.22
C LEU A 185 10.13 8.72 18.65
N ASN A 186 9.79 7.90 19.65
CA ASN A 186 9.86 8.28 21.06
C ASN A 186 11.30 8.41 21.55
N ASP A 187 12.19 7.56 21.05
CA ASP A 187 13.58 7.53 21.49
C ASP A 187 14.43 8.67 20.94
N MET A 188 14.32 8.94 19.63
CA MET A 188 15.24 9.85 18.93
C MET A 188 14.58 10.66 17.81
N GLY A 189 13.25 10.64 17.69
CA GLY A 189 12.55 11.18 16.52
C GLY A 189 12.78 12.67 16.27
N LEU A 190 12.77 13.49 17.32
CA LEU A 190 12.98 14.94 17.19
C LEU A 190 14.41 15.27 16.75
N GLU A 191 15.41 14.70 17.41
CA GLU A 191 16.82 14.92 17.09
C GLU A 191 17.16 14.39 15.69
N LEU A 192 16.63 13.22 15.31
CA LEU A 192 16.83 12.68 13.96
C LEU A 192 16.27 13.64 12.90
N VAL A 193 15.08 14.20 13.09
CA VAL A 193 14.51 15.19 12.15
C VAL A 193 15.39 16.44 12.08
N ASP A 194 15.89 16.93 13.21
CA ASP A 194 16.79 18.10 13.24
C ASP A 194 18.10 17.84 12.47
N ARG A 195 18.67 16.64 12.62
CA ARG A 195 19.89 16.21 11.91
C ARG A 195 19.66 16.01 10.42
N LEU A 196 18.57 15.39 10.01
CA LEU A 196 18.19 15.27 8.60
C LEU A 196 17.93 16.63 7.96
N ALA A 197 17.30 17.56 8.69
CA ALA A 197 17.02 18.91 8.22
C ALA A 197 18.30 19.76 8.02
N ALA A 198 19.45 19.34 8.57
CA ALA A 198 20.75 19.95 8.31
C ALA A 198 21.41 19.43 7.02
N MET A 199 21.04 18.25 6.54
CA MET A 199 21.55 17.65 5.30
C MET A 199 20.94 18.33 4.04
N PRO A 200 21.58 18.24 2.87
CA PRO A 200 21.07 18.80 1.61
C PRO A 200 19.95 17.94 0.97
N VAL A 201 18.94 17.55 1.76
CA VAL A 201 17.82 16.69 1.36
C VAL A 201 16.47 17.32 1.69
N ASN A 202 15.41 16.85 1.05
CA ASN A 202 14.05 16.99 1.58
C ASN A 202 13.84 15.96 2.71
N VAL A 203 13.10 16.34 3.75
CA VAL A 203 12.73 15.46 4.86
C VAL A 203 11.21 15.32 4.87
N ILE A 204 10.72 14.10 4.80
CA ILE A 204 9.30 13.78 4.95
C ILE A 204 9.17 12.96 6.23
N VAL A 205 8.33 13.38 7.16
CA VAL A 205 8.00 12.61 8.36
C VAL A 205 6.59 12.08 8.21
N LYS A 206 6.41 10.76 8.24
CA LYS A 206 5.08 10.12 8.20
C LYS A 206 4.81 9.40 9.51
N LEU A 207 3.91 9.98 10.30
CA LEU A 207 3.42 9.35 11.52
C LEU A 207 2.42 8.24 11.19
N HIS A 208 2.52 7.15 11.94
CA HIS A 208 1.44 6.17 12.05
C HIS A 208 0.21 6.81 12.72
N ASP A 209 -1.00 6.37 12.38
CA ASP A 209 -2.24 6.94 12.92
C ASP A 209 -2.27 6.92 14.45
N ARG A 210 -1.88 5.79 15.05
CA ARG A 210 -1.72 5.65 16.51
C ARG A 210 -0.67 6.58 17.13
N SER A 211 0.34 7.06 16.39
CA SER A 211 1.27 8.05 16.95
C SER A 211 0.62 9.43 17.12
N ARG A 212 -0.58 9.67 16.55
CA ARG A 212 -1.37 10.89 16.77
C ARG A 212 -2.26 10.81 18.01
N ASP A 213 -2.34 9.63 18.63
CA ASP A 213 -3.18 9.37 19.79
C ASP A 213 -2.41 9.64 21.08
N LEU A 214 -2.87 10.62 21.86
CA LEU A 214 -2.17 11.08 23.08
C LEU A 214 -2.14 10.05 24.22
N ARG A 215 -2.85 8.92 24.12
CA ARG A 215 -2.81 7.90 25.16
C ARG A 215 -1.37 7.32 25.27
N PRO A 216 -0.80 7.21 26.48
CA PRO A 216 0.61 6.84 26.66
C PRO A 216 1.06 5.55 25.96
N GLN A 217 0.20 4.55 25.86
CA GLN A 217 0.52 3.29 25.17
C GLN A 217 0.75 3.43 23.66
N TYR A 218 0.34 4.55 23.04
CA TYR A 218 0.49 4.79 21.61
C TYR A 218 1.58 5.81 21.31
N SER A 219 1.39 7.08 21.68
CA SER A 219 2.33 8.15 21.38
C SER A 219 3.41 8.35 22.44
N GLY A 220 3.37 7.62 23.56
CA GLY A 220 4.18 7.93 24.75
C GLY A 220 3.64 9.12 25.55
N GLY A 221 2.42 9.60 25.25
CA GLY A 221 1.86 10.80 25.87
C GLY A 221 2.31 12.10 25.20
N VAL A 222 3.04 12.01 24.10
CA VAL A 222 3.57 13.15 23.35
C VAL A 222 2.59 13.56 22.26
N ASP A 223 2.31 14.86 22.16
CA ASP A 223 1.70 15.45 20.97
C ASP A 223 2.74 15.60 19.87
N TRP A 224 2.89 14.56 19.05
CA TRP A 224 3.87 14.53 17.97
C TRP A 224 3.58 15.54 16.86
N ILE A 225 2.32 15.93 16.65
CA ILE A 225 1.98 16.95 15.66
C ILE A 225 2.54 18.30 16.12
N ALA A 226 2.28 18.69 17.37
CA ALA A 226 2.83 19.92 17.93
C ALA A 226 4.37 19.88 18.01
N ALA A 227 4.94 18.77 18.51
CA ALA A 227 6.38 18.63 18.69
C ALA A 227 7.16 18.71 17.36
N LEU A 228 6.68 18.04 16.32
CA LEU A 228 7.26 18.10 14.97
C LEU A 228 6.92 19.41 14.24
N GLY A 229 5.78 20.03 14.55
CA GLY A 229 5.34 21.31 13.99
C GLY A 229 6.40 22.40 14.10
N THR A 230 7.12 22.43 15.22
CA THR A 230 8.23 23.38 15.47
C THR A 230 9.47 23.18 14.57
N ARG A 231 9.53 22.06 13.84
CA ARG A 231 10.66 21.66 12.98
C ARG A 231 10.34 21.75 11.49
N LEU A 232 9.08 22.03 11.15
CA LEU A 232 8.65 22.13 9.76
C LEU A 232 9.32 23.33 9.09
N ARG A 233 9.75 23.12 7.85
CA ARG A 233 10.42 24.12 7.03
C ARG A 233 9.76 24.06 5.66
N PRO A 234 8.89 25.01 5.30
CA PRO A 234 8.23 25.02 3.99
C PRO A 234 9.24 24.77 2.86
N GLY A 235 8.93 23.80 1.99
CA GLY A 235 9.80 23.39 0.90
C GLY A 235 11.02 22.53 1.25
N ARG A 236 11.16 22.10 2.51
CA ARG A 236 12.30 21.26 2.94
C ARG A 236 11.93 20.17 3.94
N VAL A 237 11.11 20.46 4.95
CA VAL A 237 10.71 19.50 5.99
C VAL A 237 9.19 19.47 6.07
N LEU A 238 8.61 18.33 5.73
CA LEU A 238 7.17 18.08 5.63
C LEU A 238 6.73 17.05 6.67
N LEU A 239 5.63 17.32 7.35
CA LEU A 239 4.86 16.32 8.07
C LEU A 239 3.75 15.80 7.15
N ALA A 240 3.82 14.53 6.79
CA ALA A 240 2.83 13.86 5.94
C ALA A 240 1.56 13.53 6.74
N GLU A 241 0.48 14.24 6.44
CA GLU A 241 -0.79 14.12 7.16
C GLU A 241 -1.74 13.07 6.59
N GLU A 242 -1.67 12.79 5.29
CA GLU A 242 -2.54 11.83 4.64
C GLU A 242 -2.32 10.42 5.20
N ALA A 243 -3.40 9.62 5.28
CA ALA A 243 -3.35 8.27 5.81
C ALA A 243 -2.47 7.36 4.94
N ASP A 244 -2.65 7.43 3.63
CA ASP A 244 -1.89 6.65 2.66
C ASP A 244 -0.42 7.08 2.63
N ILE A 245 0.46 6.11 2.86
CA ILE A 245 1.90 6.33 2.82
C ILE A 245 2.47 6.21 1.41
N CYS A 246 1.77 5.54 0.49
CA CYS A 246 2.31 5.18 -0.82
C CYS A 246 2.84 6.37 -1.65
N PRO A 247 2.16 7.54 -1.70
CA PRO A 247 2.73 8.72 -2.35
C PRO A 247 4.11 9.10 -1.79
N TYR A 248 4.26 9.11 -0.47
CA TYR A 248 5.51 9.46 0.19
C TYR A 248 6.60 8.39 0.01
N LEU A 249 6.23 7.11 -0.11
CA LEU A 249 7.17 6.06 -0.51
C LEU A 249 7.72 6.33 -1.91
N VAL A 250 6.86 6.67 -2.87
CA VAL A 250 7.28 7.00 -4.24
C VAL A 250 8.17 8.25 -4.29
N ALA A 251 7.89 9.23 -3.43
CA ALA A 251 8.67 10.47 -3.32
C ALA A 251 10.05 10.28 -2.70
N ALA A 252 10.25 9.24 -1.89
CA ALA A 252 11.48 9.01 -1.14
C ALA A 252 12.57 8.33 -1.98
N ASP A 253 13.81 8.78 -1.80
CA ASP A 253 15.02 8.12 -2.28
C ASP A 253 15.59 7.17 -1.21
N VAL A 254 15.43 7.52 0.07
CA VAL A 254 15.77 6.68 1.22
C VAL A 254 14.60 6.64 2.20
N LEU A 255 14.25 5.44 2.68
CA LEU A 255 13.32 5.25 3.79
C LEU A 255 14.10 4.95 5.07
N ILE A 256 13.80 5.67 6.15
CA ILE A 256 14.18 5.35 7.52
C ILE A 256 12.93 4.86 8.26
N THR A 257 13.02 3.69 8.87
CA THR A 257 11.97 3.14 9.72
C THR A 257 12.60 2.31 10.85
N ASP A 258 11.79 1.81 11.77
CA ASP A 258 12.21 0.84 12.78
C ASP A 258 11.77 -0.59 12.37
N HIS A 259 10.58 -1.05 12.78
CA HIS A 259 10.00 -2.30 12.30
C HIS A 259 8.56 -2.07 11.83
N SER A 260 8.39 -1.24 10.81
CA SER A 260 7.09 -0.97 10.18
C SER A 260 6.86 -1.85 8.96
N SER A 261 5.60 -2.22 8.70
CA SER A 261 5.19 -2.85 7.44
C SER A 261 5.58 -2.01 6.22
N CYS A 262 5.62 -0.68 6.34
CA CYS A 262 6.02 0.18 5.22
C CYS A 262 7.48 -0.03 4.79
N GLY A 263 8.35 -0.53 5.69
CA GLY A 263 9.71 -0.93 5.34
C GLY A 263 9.73 -2.04 4.29
N PHE A 264 8.80 -3.00 4.40
CA PHE A 264 8.61 -4.04 3.39
C PHE A 264 7.88 -3.52 2.15
N GLU A 265 6.84 -2.68 2.30
CA GLU A 265 6.15 -2.05 1.16
C GLU A 265 7.13 -1.29 0.25
N TYR A 266 8.11 -0.60 0.84
CA TYR A 266 9.13 0.16 0.12
C TYR A 266 10.09 -0.70 -0.73
N LEU A 267 10.20 -2.00 -0.43
CA LEU A 267 11.05 -2.91 -1.20
C LEU A 267 10.56 -3.06 -2.64
N LEU A 268 9.27 -2.82 -2.90
CA LEU A 268 8.69 -2.79 -4.25
C LEU A 268 9.33 -1.73 -5.17
N LEU A 269 9.91 -0.68 -4.58
CA LEU A 269 10.63 0.36 -5.32
C LEU A 269 12.12 0.03 -5.52
N ASP A 270 12.63 -1.03 -4.88
CA ASP A 270 14.05 -1.42 -4.89
C ASP A 270 15.00 -0.27 -4.49
N ARG A 271 14.58 0.52 -3.51
CA ARG A 271 15.33 1.68 -2.99
C ARG A 271 15.91 1.43 -1.59
N PRO A 272 16.97 2.17 -1.20
CA PRO A 272 17.64 2.00 0.10
C PRO A 272 16.75 2.17 1.32
N LEU A 273 16.90 1.23 2.27
CA LEU A 273 16.19 1.19 3.53
C LEU A 273 17.19 1.27 4.69
N VAL A 274 16.97 2.19 5.61
CA VAL A 274 17.67 2.28 6.90
C VAL A 274 16.71 1.83 8.00
N ARG A 275 17.16 0.90 8.82
CA ARG A 275 16.37 0.28 9.88
C ARG A 275 16.97 0.61 11.25
N ILE A 276 16.28 1.43 12.03
CA ILE A 276 16.62 1.70 13.42
C ILE A 276 16.21 0.48 14.25
N HIS A 277 17.18 -0.30 14.71
CA HIS A 277 16.95 -1.50 15.48
C HIS A 277 16.48 -1.14 16.89
N ARG A 278 15.22 -1.51 17.21
CA ARG A 278 14.59 -1.32 18.51
C ARG A 278 14.21 -2.68 19.13
N PRO A 279 15.07 -3.29 19.97
CA PRO A 279 14.76 -4.58 20.63
C PRO A 279 13.46 -4.55 21.44
N ALA A 280 13.26 -3.50 22.24
CA ALA A 280 12.05 -3.34 23.05
C ALA A 280 10.77 -3.26 22.20
N LEU A 281 10.83 -2.67 21.00
CA LEU A 281 9.71 -2.65 20.06
C LEU A 281 9.43 -4.05 19.51
N ILE A 282 10.47 -4.80 19.16
CA ILE A 282 10.37 -6.17 18.62
C ILE A 282 9.68 -7.08 19.63
N GLU A 283 10.06 -6.98 20.90
CA GLU A 283 9.45 -7.71 22.00
C GLU A 283 7.99 -7.25 22.24
N LEU A 284 7.78 -5.94 22.43
CA LEU A 284 6.46 -5.38 22.74
C LEU A 284 5.41 -5.68 21.66
N ALA A 285 5.78 -5.63 20.39
CA ALA A 285 4.88 -5.91 19.27
C ALA A 285 4.82 -7.39 18.89
N ASN A 286 5.48 -8.28 19.65
CA ASN A 286 5.59 -9.72 19.38
C ASN A 286 5.91 -9.99 17.91
N ILE A 287 6.99 -9.38 17.43
CA ILE A 287 7.36 -9.45 16.01
C ILE A 287 8.02 -10.79 15.73
N HIS A 288 7.47 -11.52 14.77
CA HIS A 288 8.00 -12.82 14.37
C HIS A 288 9.44 -12.69 13.85
N GLN A 289 10.34 -13.53 14.37
CA GLN A 289 11.80 -13.39 14.18
C GLN A 289 12.24 -13.47 12.72
N ASP A 290 11.55 -14.24 11.89
CA ASP A 290 11.82 -14.25 10.45
C ASP A 290 11.66 -12.87 9.81
N TYR A 291 10.64 -12.10 10.19
CA TYR A 291 10.46 -10.75 9.65
C TYR A 291 11.53 -9.80 10.19
N VAL A 292 11.98 -9.98 11.44
CA VAL A 292 13.13 -9.25 11.98
C VAL A 292 14.38 -9.49 11.14
N ARG A 293 14.67 -10.76 10.80
CA ARG A 293 15.80 -11.15 9.95
C ARG A 293 15.66 -10.61 8.53
N LEU A 294 14.51 -10.82 7.89
CA LEU A 294 14.23 -10.32 6.54
C LEU A 294 14.44 -8.80 6.44
N LEU A 295 13.91 -8.03 7.39
CA LEU A 295 14.06 -6.58 7.37
C LEU A 295 15.53 -6.17 7.59
N ALA A 296 16.27 -6.86 8.46
CA ALA A 296 17.68 -6.59 8.68
C ALA A 296 18.54 -6.91 7.44
N ASP A 297 18.25 -8.00 6.73
CA ASP A 297 18.99 -8.43 5.54
C ASP A 297 18.88 -7.41 4.40
N VAL A 298 17.70 -6.79 4.25
CA VAL A 298 17.41 -5.84 3.16
C VAL A 298 17.72 -4.37 3.50
N SER A 299 18.09 -4.07 4.73
CA SER A 299 18.33 -2.70 5.23
C SER A 299 19.74 -2.50 5.79
N GLN A 300 20.18 -1.24 5.90
CA GLN A 300 21.27 -0.90 6.80
C GLN A 300 20.70 -0.77 8.22
N SER A 301 21.12 -1.63 9.14
CA SER A 301 20.66 -1.57 10.54
C SER A 301 21.51 -0.60 11.36
N THR A 302 20.84 0.22 12.16
CA THR A 302 21.45 1.25 13.02
C THR A 302 20.82 1.21 14.41
N THR A 303 21.44 1.83 15.41
CA THR A 303 20.91 1.88 16.78
C THR A 303 20.83 3.29 17.36
N GLY A 304 21.53 4.26 16.78
CA GLY A 304 21.60 5.64 17.25
C GLY A 304 21.41 6.65 16.12
N ILE A 305 21.67 7.92 16.43
CA ILE A 305 21.53 9.01 15.46
C ILE A 305 22.72 9.07 14.51
N GLU A 306 23.95 9.01 15.02
CA GLU A 306 25.15 9.16 14.18
C GLU A 306 25.28 8.07 13.11
N ASP A 307 25.06 6.80 13.50
CA ASP A 307 25.09 5.68 12.56
C ASP A 307 23.88 5.70 11.61
N THR A 308 22.72 6.21 12.04
CA THR A 308 21.58 6.49 11.16
C THR A 308 21.89 7.54 10.10
N ILE A 309 22.53 8.66 10.48
CA ILE A 309 22.93 9.68 9.51
C ILE A 309 23.98 9.13 8.53
N ALA A 310 25.01 8.44 9.03
CA ALA A 310 26.00 7.80 8.17
C ALA A 310 25.38 6.75 7.22
N ALA A 311 24.38 6.00 7.68
CA ALA A 311 23.64 5.05 6.86
C ALA A 311 22.83 5.75 5.74
N VAL A 312 22.24 6.92 6.01
CA VAL A 312 21.53 7.72 5.00
C VAL A 312 22.51 8.24 3.94
N GLU A 313 23.65 8.78 4.34
CA GLU A 313 24.69 9.23 3.40
C GLU A 313 25.17 8.09 2.49
N ARG A 314 25.45 6.92 3.08
CA ARG A 314 25.81 5.71 2.32
C ARG A 314 24.70 5.28 1.38
N ALA A 315 23.46 5.28 1.84
CA ALA A 315 22.29 4.92 1.04
C ALA A 315 22.12 5.82 -0.19
N LEU A 316 22.33 7.14 -0.03
CA LEU A 316 22.29 8.11 -1.13
C LEU A 316 23.47 7.93 -2.09
N ALA A 317 24.67 7.62 -1.58
CA ALA A 317 25.86 7.41 -2.39
C ALA A 317 25.86 6.07 -3.15
N SER A 318 25.26 5.02 -2.58
CA SER A 318 25.28 3.64 -3.09
C SER A 318 23.88 3.00 -3.11
N PRO A 319 22.92 3.55 -3.88
CA PRO A 319 21.51 3.15 -3.77
C PRO A 319 21.23 1.70 -4.20
N ARG A 320 22.14 1.08 -4.95
CA ARG A 320 22.04 -0.31 -5.41
C ARG A 320 22.60 -1.32 -4.42
N GLU A 321 23.23 -0.89 -3.34
CA GLU A 321 23.64 -1.79 -2.26
C GLU A 321 22.41 -2.54 -1.72
N LYS A 322 22.52 -3.86 -1.49
CA LYS A 322 21.41 -4.77 -1.09
C LYS A 322 20.23 -4.92 -2.06
N SER A 323 20.31 -4.35 -3.27
CA SER A 323 19.22 -4.39 -4.26
C SER A 323 18.75 -5.80 -4.62
N ALA A 324 19.66 -6.78 -4.73
CA ALA A 324 19.30 -8.18 -4.97
C ALA A 324 18.46 -8.77 -3.83
N ALA A 325 18.85 -8.53 -2.57
CA ALA A 325 18.12 -8.97 -1.39
C ALA A 325 16.74 -8.30 -1.30
N ARG A 326 16.66 -6.99 -1.54
CA ARG A 326 15.38 -6.25 -1.56
C ARG A 326 14.39 -6.85 -2.55
N ARG A 327 14.82 -7.09 -3.80
CA ARG A 327 13.95 -7.68 -4.82
C ARG A 327 13.49 -9.10 -4.47
N ALA A 328 14.39 -9.91 -3.90
CA ALA A 328 14.04 -11.27 -3.48
C ALA A 328 12.97 -11.27 -2.37
N VAL A 329 13.14 -10.44 -1.34
CA VAL A 329 12.16 -10.31 -0.25
C VAL A 329 10.85 -9.68 -0.73
N ALA A 330 10.90 -8.69 -1.62
CA ALA A 330 9.69 -8.12 -2.23
C ALA A 330 8.88 -9.17 -3.01
N ALA A 331 9.55 -10.03 -3.77
CA ALA A 331 8.89 -11.10 -4.53
C ALA A 331 8.25 -12.17 -3.62
N ASP A 332 8.81 -12.43 -2.44
CA ASP A 332 8.22 -13.31 -1.43
C ASP A 332 6.99 -12.68 -0.75
N LEU A 333 7.11 -11.40 -0.35
CA LEU A 333 6.11 -10.74 0.48
C LEU A 333 4.94 -10.09 -0.29
N PHE A 334 5.03 -9.94 -1.61
CA PHE A 334 3.97 -9.32 -2.41
C PHE A 334 3.59 -10.19 -3.61
N HIS A 335 2.40 -10.77 -3.55
CA HIS A 335 1.86 -11.54 -4.67
C HIS A 335 1.36 -10.62 -5.79
N GLU A 336 2.08 -10.64 -6.91
CA GLU A 336 1.71 -9.95 -8.17
C GLU A 336 1.28 -8.48 -7.95
N PRO A 337 2.14 -7.62 -7.36
CA PRO A 337 1.82 -6.21 -7.15
C PRO A 337 1.55 -5.50 -8.48
N GLY A 338 0.68 -4.49 -8.48
CA GLY A 338 0.23 -3.75 -9.66
C GLY A 338 -1.07 -4.28 -10.27
N THR A 339 -1.55 -5.44 -9.79
CA THR A 339 -2.77 -6.09 -10.28
C THR A 339 -3.67 -6.60 -9.14
N ALA A 340 -3.31 -6.34 -7.88
CA ALA A 340 -4.04 -6.85 -6.72
C ALA A 340 -5.43 -6.24 -6.58
N THR A 341 -5.59 -4.97 -6.95
CA THR A 341 -6.88 -4.27 -6.96
C THR A 341 -7.85 -4.99 -7.87
N ALA A 342 -7.45 -5.37 -9.09
CA ALA A 342 -8.32 -6.05 -10.04
C ALA A 342 -8.76 -7.44 -9.54
N ARG A 343 -7.82 -8.24 -8.99
CA ARG A 343 -8.15 -9.53 -8.37
C ARG A 343 -9.11 -9.37 -7.18
N CYS A 344 -8.84 -8.40 -6.30
CA CYS A 344 -9.68 -8.13 -5.14
C CYS A 344 -11.08 -7.65 -5.55
N VAL A 345 -11.20 -6.79 -6.56
CA VAL A 345 -12.49 -6.37 -7.14
C VAL A 345 -13.29 -7.59 -7.65
N ALA A 346 -12.65 -8.50 -8.38
CA ALA A 346 -13.32 -9.72 -8.87
C ALA A 346 -13.85 -10.58 -7.70
N GLU A 347 -13.03 -10.77 -6.66
CA GLU A 347 -13.43 -11.50 -5.47
C GLU A 347 -14.55 -10.82 -4.68
N MET A 348 -14.57 -9.49 -4.64
CA MET A 348 -15.65 -8.74 -4.01
C MET A 348 -16.97 -8.87 -4.77
N TYR A 349 -16.94 -8.83 -6.10
CA TYR A 349 -18.12 -9.05 -6.95
C TYR A 349 -18.69 -10.46 -6.77
N ASP A 350 -17.84 -11.48 -6.73
CA ASP A 350 -18.22 -12.85 -6.43
C ASP A 350 -18.82 -12.98 -5.01
N ALA A 351 -18.22 -12.30 -4.02
CA ALA A 351 -18.71 -12.31 -2.63
C ALA A 351 -20.13 -11.75 -2.46
N ILE A 352 -20.53 -10.79 -3.29
CA ILE A 352 -21.87 -10.19 -3.28
C ILE A 352 -22.80 -10.80 -4.35
N ALA A 353 -22.37 -11.89 -5.00
CA ALA A 353 -23.11 -12.56 -6.08
C ALA A 353 -23.62 -11.57 -7.14
N LEU A 354 -22.68 -10.79 -7.70
CA LEU A 354 -22.95 -9.80 -8.74
C LEU A 354 -21.89 -9.90 -9.84
N GLU A 355 -22.33 -10.07 -11.08
CA GLU A 355 -21.43 -10.05 -12.23
C GLU A 355 -20.80 -8.65 -12.44
N PRO A 356 -19.46 -8.55 -12.62
CA PRO A 356 -18.81 -7.29 -12.96
C PRO A 356 -19.38 -6.69 -14.24
N ARG A 357 -19.47 -5.35 -14.32
CA ARG A 357 -19.82 -4.71 -15.59
C ARG A 357 -18.72 -5.02 -16.62
N ARG A 358 -19.10 -5.59 -17.77
CA ARG A 358 -18.20 -5.62 -18.92
C ARG A 358 -17.89 -4.18 -19.29
N VAL A 359 -16.62 -3.80 -19.24
CA VAL A 359 -16.17 -2.55 -19.84
C VAL A 359 -16.51 -2.67 -21.32
N GLN A 360 -17.51 -1.94 -21.80
CA GLN A 360 -17.64 -1.73 -23.23
C GLN A 360 -16.38 -0.99 -23.63
N SER A 361 -15.45 -1.68 -24.28
CA SER A 361 -14.44 -0.98 -25.06
C SER A 361 -15.24 -0.14 -26.04
N ALA A 362 -15.20 1.18 -25.84
CA ALA A 362 -15.63 2.09 -26.88
C ALA A 362 -14.64 1.85 -28.02
N ALA A 363 -15.00 0.94 -28.92
CA ALA A 363 -14.36 0.85 -30.22
C ALA A 363 -14.43 2.26 -30.78
N PHE A 364 -13.28 2.91 -30.87
CA PHE A 364 -13.10 4.17 -31.57
C PHE A 364 -13.49 3.87 -33.03
N ARG A 365 -14.78 3.95 -33.35
CA ARG A 365 -15.23 4.07 -34.73
C ARG A 365 -14.73 5.44 -35.15
N VAL A 366 -13.58 5.46 -35.83
CA VAL A 366 -13.19 6.56 -36.69
C VAL A 366 -14.36 6.76 -37.64
N GLN A 367 -15.17 7.79 -37.36
CA GLN A 367 -16.13 8.30 -38.32
C GLN A 367 -15.30 8.81 -39.49
N GLY A 368 -15.41 8.11 -40.62
CA GLY A 368 -14.76 8.52 -41.86
C GLY A 368 -15.25 9.92 -42.25
N SER A 369 -14.30 10.83 -42.43
CA SER A 369 -14.55 12.08 -43.16
C SER A 369 -14.83 11.77 -44.63
N PRO A 370 -15.77 12.48 -45.27
CA PRO A 370 -16.08 12.28 -46.68
C PRO A 370 -15.03 12.94 -47.56
N GLY A 371 -14.60 12.23 -48.59
CA GLY A 371 -13.92 12.82 -49.74
C GLY A 371 -12.50 12.31 -49.95
N GLN A 372 -12.37 11.29 -50.80
CA GLN A 372 -11.38 11.26 -51.88
C GLN A 372 -11.79 10.21 -52.91
N SER A 373 -11.92 10.65 -54.15
CA SER A 373 -12.22 9.86 -55.35
C SER A 373 -11.14 8.80 -55.64
N PRO A 374 -11.47 7.71 -56.35
CA PRO A 374 -10.59 6.56 -56.49
C PRO A 374 -9.51 6.78 -57.56
N VAL A 375 -8.27 6.40 -57.26
CA VAL A 375 -7.19 6.28 -58.26
C VAL A 375 -7.01 4.79 -58.59
N PRO A 376 -6.79 4.40 -59.86
CA PRO A 376 -6.93 3.01 -60.30
C PRO A 376 -5.68 2.18 -60.02
N ASN A 377 -5.95 0.89 -59.79
CA ASN A 377 -4.99 -0.20 -59.62
C ASN A 377 -4.28 -0.52 -60.96
N PRO A 378 -2.95 -0.81 -60.96
CA PRO A 378 -2.37 -1.63 -62.01
C PRO A 378 -1.73 -2.90 -61.42
N GLN A 379 -2.28 -4.05 -61.84
CA GLN A 379 -1.65 -5.35 -61.71
C GLN A 379 -0.75 -5.65 -62.92
N SER A 380 0.35 -6.35 -62.62
CA SER A 380 1.09 -7.32 -63.47
C SER A 380 2.32 -6.79 -64.26
N PRO A 381 3.29 -7.67 -64.66
CA PRO A 381 4.57 -7.83 -63.97
C PRO A 381 5.78 -7.70 -64.92
N VAL A 382 7.00 -7.49 -64.41
CA VAL A 382 8.21 -7.39 -65.26
C VAL A 382 9.40 -8.13 -64.62
N PRO A 383 10.27 -8.79 -65.41
CA PRO A 383 11.00 -9.99 -65.03
C PRO A 383 12.47 -9.75 -64.64
N ASN A 384 13.07 -10.82 -64.12
CA ASN A 384 14.44 -10.99 -63.67
C ASN A 384 15.47 -10.91 -64.83
N PRO A 385 16.67 -10.32 -64.59
CA PRO A 385 17.85 -10.81 -65.30
C PRO A 385 19.12 -10.92 -64.42
N GLN A 386 19.74 -12.11 -64.51
CA GLN A 386 21.16 -12.48 -64.66
C GLN A 386 22.31 -11.67 -64.01
N SER A 387 23.26 -12.43 -63.44
CA SER A 387 24.56 -12.05 -62.85
C SER A 387 25.71 -11.97 -63.91
N PRO A 388 27.00 -11.78 -63.53
CA PRO A 388 27.66 -10.47 -63.32
C PRO A 388 28.97 -10.30 -64.13
N VAL A 389 29.44 -9.09 -64.43
CA VAL A 389 30.76 -8.86 -65.06
C VAL A 389 31.44 -7.58 -64.54
N VAL A 390 32.54 -7.79 -63.80
CA VAL A 390 33.86 -7.12 -63.82
C VAL A 390 33.97 -5.59 -63.64
N CYS A 391 34.61 -5.19 -62.54
CA CYS A 391 35.31 -3.89 -62.40
C CYS A 391 36.74 -3.97 -62.99
N PRO A 392 37.24 -2.87 -63.58
CA PRO A 392 38.67 -2.54 -63.58
C PRO A 392 38.98 -1.32 -62.67
N PRO A 393 40.27 -1.04 -62.41
CA PRO A 393 40.72 -0.35 -61.20
C PRO A 393 41.12 1.12 -61.40
N SER A 394 41.18 1.81 -60.25
CA SER A 394 42.13 2.87 -59.83
C SER A 394 42.32 4.15 -60.67
N ALA A 395 42.06 5.29 -60.02
CA ALA A 395 43.06 6.32 -59.75
C ALA A 395 42.74 6.99 -58.40
#